data_AF-A0AA36AD02-F1
#
_entry.id   AF-A0AA36AD02-F1
#
_cell.length_a   1.000
_cell.length_b   1.000
_cell.length_c   1.000
_cell.angle_alpha   90.00
_cell.angle_beta   90.00
_cell.angle_gamma   90.00
#
_symmetry.space_group_name_H-M   'P 1'
#
loop_
_entity.id
_entity.type
_entity.pdbx_description
1 polymer ?
#
loop_
_entity_poly.entity_id
_entity_poly.type
_entity_poly.pdbx_seq_one_letter_code
_entity_poly.pdbx_strand_id
1 'polypeptide(L)'
;MDRFPRSESIVQARSGLQTYMAQVYGWMTVGLLLTAFIAWYAANSSAFMELLYTNRIFFFGLVIAQLAVVFVLSGLVNRLSAGVMTTLFMLYSVLTGLTLSSIFIIYTASSIASTFVVTGGMFGVMSLWGYTTKRDLSGWGSMLFMALIGIILASLVNFWLKSEALMWAVTYIGVVVFVGLTAYDTQKLKNIGEQIDVRDSSNLRKYSILGALTLYLDFINLFLMLLRILGNRR
;
A
#
# COMPACT_ATOMS: atom_id res chain seq x y z
N MET A 1 -28.49 28.93 -30.45
CA MET A 1 -27.01 28.93 -30.44
C MET A 1 -26.59 28.91 -28.98
N ASP A 2 -26.64 27.74 -28.35
CA ASP A 2 -26.40 27.62 -26.90
C ASP A 2 -24.91 27.50 -26.64
N ARG A 3 -24.27 28.67 -26.58
CA ARG A 3 -22.91 28.81 -26.07
C ARG A 3 -23.02 28.78 -24.55
N PHE A 4 -22.61 27.66 -23.94
CA PHE A 4 -21.82 27.51 -22.70
C PHE A 4 -22.19 26.23 -21.92
N PRO A 5 -21.44 25.12 -22.09
CA PRO A 5 -21.38 24.03 -21.11
C PRO A 5 -20.02 23.91 -20.40
N ARG A 6 -19.07 24.83 -20.60
CA ARG A 6 -17.68 24.67 -20.13
C ARG A 6 -17.47 24.87 -18.62
N SER A 7 -18.30 25.67 -17.94
CA SER A 7 -18.14 25.89 -16.49
C SER A 7 -18.62 24.70 -15.68
N GLU A 8 -19.76 24.11 -16.03
CA GLU A 8 -20.31 22.93 -15.34
C GLU A 8 -19.40 21.71 -15.49
N SER A 9 -18.84 21.47 -16.69
CA SER A 9 -17.94 20.32 -16.92
C SER A 9 -16.62 20.42 -16.15
N ILE A 10 -16.04 21.63 -16.03
CA ILE A 10 -14.79 21.85 -15.26
C ILE A 10 -15.04 21.72 -13.75
N VAL A 11 -16.17 22.23 -13.25
CA VAL A 11 -16.56 22.12 -11.84
C VAL A 11 -16.87 20.66 -11.47
N GLN A 12 -17.56 19.93 -12.36
CA GLN A 12 -17.89 18.52 -12.15
C GLN A 12 -16.65 17.62 -12.17
N ALA A 13 -15.73 17.82 -13.12
CA ALA A 13 -14.46 17.08 -13.18
C ALA A 13 -13.59 17.28 -11.92
N ARG A 14 -13.48 18.52 -11.42
CA ARG A 14 -12.75 18.81 -10.17
C ARG A 14 -13.40 18.17 -8.95
N SER A 15 -14.74 18.18 -8.88
CA SER A 15 -15.47 17.53 -7.78
C SER A 15 -15.31 16.00 -7.78
N GLY A 16 -15.18 15.40 -8.96
CA GLY A 16 -14.99 13.95 -9.11
C GLY A 16 -13.62 13.47 -8.71
N LEU A 17 -12.57 14.18 -9.14
CA LEU A 17 -11.21 13.90 -8.70
C LEU A 17 -11.10 13.97 -7.17
N GLN A 18 -11.64 15.02 -6.56
CA GLN A 18 -11.60 15.18 -5.09
C GLN A 18 -12.32 14.03 -4.38
N THR A 19 -13.51 13.65 -4.85
CA THR A 19 -14.28 12.54 -4.30
C THR A 19 -13.53 11.21 -4.42
N TYR A 20 -12.96 10.95 -5.60
CA TYR A 20 -12.15 9.75 -5.85
C TYR A 20 -10.95 9.67 -4.92
N MET A 21 -10.13 10.73 -4.86
CA MET A 21 -8.94 10.75 -4.01
C MET A 21 -9.28 10.63 -2.53
N ALA A 22 -10.35 11.30 -2.07
CA ALA A 22 -10.83 11.17 -0.69
C ALA A 22 -11.22 9.72 -0.37
N GLN A 23 -11.88 9.02 -1.30
CA GLN A 23 -12.22 7.61 -1.12
C GLN A 23 -10.98 6.71 -1.11
N VAL A 24 -10.01 6.95 -2.00
CA VAL A 24 -8.72 6.22 -2.03
C VAL A 24 -8.02 6.30 -0.67
N TYR A 25 -7.78 7.52 -0.15
CA TYR A 25 -7.10 7.67 1.14
C TYR A 25 -7.96 7.17 2.31
N GLY A 26 -9.28 7.33 2.23
CA GLY A 26 -10.21 6.80 3.23
C GLY A 26 -10.12 5.28 3.33
N TRP A 27 -10.23 4.57 2.21
CA TRP A 27 -10.08 3.11 2.16
C TRP A 27 -8.69 2.65 2.59
N MET A 28 -7.64 3.33 2.14
CA MET A 28 -6.26 3.03 2.57
C MET A 28 -6.14 3.15 4.10
N THR A 29 -6.65 4.23 4.69
CA THR A 29 -6.58 4.47 6.14
C THR A 29 -7.34 3.40 6.90
N VAL A 30 -8.55 3.03 6.46
CA VAL A 30 -9.33 1.94 7.06
C VAL A 30 -8.56 0.61 6.99
N GLY A 31 -7.95 0.30 5.85
CA GLY A 31 -7.12 -0.88 5.67
C GLY A 31 -5.95 -0.90 6.65
N LEU A 32 -5.18 0.19 6.74
CA LEU A 32 -4.03 0.30 7.64
C LEU A 32 -4.42 0.20 9.12
N LEU A 33 -5.52 0.85 9.53
CA LEU A 33 -6.01 0.75 10.91
C LEU A 33 -6.46 -0.67 11.24
N LEU A 34 -7.15 -1.35 10.31
CA LEU A 34 -7.52 -2.75 10.48
C LEU A 34 -6.28 -3.63 10.61
N THR A 35 -5.29 -3.44 9.74
CA THR A 35 -4.01 -4.17 9.77
C THR A 35 -3.29 -3.98 11.09
N ALA A 36 -3.20 -2.74 11.59
CA ALA A 36 -2.58 -2.44 12.88
C ALA A 36 -3.34 -3.10 14.04
N PHE A 37 -4.66 -3.02 14.04
CA PHE A 37 -5.52 -3.66 15.04
C PHE A 37 -5.35 -5.18 15.06
N ILE A 38 -5.43 -5.83 13.89
CA ILE A 38 -5.27 -7.28 13.76
C ILE A 38 -3.86 -7.71 14.15
N ALA A 39 -2.82 -6.96 13.76
CA ALA A 39 -1.43 -7.26 14.14
C ALA A 39 -1.25 -7.22 15.66
N TRP A 40 -1.76 -6.17 16.31
CA TRP A 40 -1.73 -6.04 17.78
C TRP A 40 -2.54 -7.14 18.47
N TYR A 41 -3.75 -7.42 17.99
CA TYR A 41 -4.62 -8.46 18.56
C TYR A 41 -3.97 -9.86 18.46
N ALA A 42 -3.46 -10.21 17.28
CA ALA A 42 -2.78 -11.47 17.04
C ALA A 42 -1.48 -11.61 17.86
N ALA A 43 -0.72 -10.51 18.01
CA ALA A 43 0.51 -10.51 18.82
C ALA A 43 0.26 -10.76 20.32
N ASN A 44 -0.93 -10.46 20.83
CA ASN A 44 -1.31 -10.73 22.22
C ASN A 44 -1.87 -12.15 22.44
N SER A 45 -2.08 -12.92 21.37
CA SER A 45 -2.55 -14.31 21.45
C SER A 45 -1.36 -15.28 21.42
N SER A 46 -1.01 -15.86 22.56
CA SER A 46 0.09 -16.83 22.68
C SER A 46 -0.08 -18.02 21.73
N ALA A 47 -1.29 -18.57 21.64
CA ALA A 47 -1.60 -19.69 20.75
C ALA A 47 -1.39 -19.35 19.26
N PHE A 48 -1.78 -18.14 18.84
CA PHE A 48 -1.57 -17.72 17.46
C PHE A 48 -0.09 -17.50 17.15
N MET A 49 0.65 -16.89 18.07
CA MET A 49 2.07 -16.65 17.91
C MET A 49 2.87 -17.95 17.85
N GLU A 50 2.51 -18.94 18.66
CA GLU A 50 3.09 -20.29 18.59
C GLU A 50 2.79 -20.97 17.25
N LEU A 51 1.55 -20.92 16.77
CA LEU A 51 1.18 -21.44 15.46
C LEU A 51 2.00 -20.80 14.34
N LEU A 52 2.11 -19.47 14.36
CA LEU A 52 2.83 -18.69 13.35
C LEU A 52 4.32 -19.05 13.29
N TYR A 53 4.93 -19.32 14.45
CA TYR A 53 6.37 -19.60 14.55
C TYR A 53 6.72 -21.07 14.26
N THR A 54 5.92 -21.99 14.81
CA THR A 54 6.17 -23.43 14.70
C THR A 54 5.77 -23.95 13.32
N ASN A 55 4.65 -23.46 12.78
CA ASN A 55 4.13 -23.94 11.51
C ASN A 55 4.53 -23.03 10.34
N ARG A 56 5.70 -23.32 9.75
CA ARG A 56 6.19 -22.60 8.56
C ARG A 56 5.21 -22.64 7.39
N ILE A 57 4.47 -23.74 7.22
CA ILE A 57 3.46 -23.88 6.15
C ILE A 57 2.34 -22.87 6.36
N PHE A 58 1.90 -22.67 7.60
CA PHE A 58 0.89 -21.67 7.94
C PHE A 58 1.38 -20.25 7.59
N PHE A 59 2.60 -19.89 7.99
CA PHE A 59 3.19 -18.58 7.66
C PHE A 59 3.27 -18.35 6.14
N PHE A 60 3.85 -19.29 5.38
CA PHE A 60 3.92 -19.16 3.92
C PHE A 60 2.54 -19.17 3.27
N GLY A 61 1.57 -19.91 3.83
CA GLY A 61 0.18 -19.88 3.41
C GLY A 61 -0.44 -18.49 3.49
N LEU A 62 -0.19 -17.74 4.58
CA LEU A 62 -0.64 -16.35 4.72
C LEU A 62 -0.03 -15.43 3.66
N VAL A 63 1.28 -15.58 3.39
CA VAL A 63 1.99 -14.79 2.37
C VAL A 63 1.45 -15.10 0.97
N ILE A 64 1.26 -16.37 0.63
CA ILE A 64 0.71 -16.78 -0.66
C ILE A 64 -0.73 -16.27 -0.82
N ALA A 65 -1.55 -16.37 0.24
CA ALA A 65 -2.91 -15.85 0.22
C ALA A 65 -2.96 -14.34 -0.03
N GLN A 66 -2.06 -13.57 0.59
CA GLN A 66 -1.93 -12.12 0.34
C GLN A 66 -1.60 -11.83 -1.13
N LEU A 67 -0.59 -12.50 -1.68
CA LEU A 67 -0.23 -12.32 -3.08
C LEU A 67 -1.39 -12.67 -4.00
N ALA A 68 -2.09 -13.78 -3.76
CA ALA A 68 -3.26 -14.17 -4.53
C ALA A 68 -4.35 -13.10 -4.51
N VAL A 69 -4.65 -12.50 -3.35
CA VAL A 69 -5.63 -11.42 -3.25
C VAL A 69 -5.20 -10.17 -4.02
N VAL A 70 -3.92 -9.78 -3.96
CA VAL A 70 -3.38 -8.65 -4.74
C VAL A 70 -3.52 -8.91 -6.24
N PHE A 71 -3.18 -10.11 -6.71
CA PHE A 71 -3.33 -10.50 -8.11
C PHE A 71 -4.80 -10.47 -8.56
N VAL A 72 -5.72 -10.96 -7.73
CA VAL A 72 -7.16 -10.95 -8.03
C VAL A 72 -7.70 -9.52 -8.10
N LEU A 73 -7.41 -8.68 -7.10
CA LEU A 73 -7.85 -7.28 -7.06
C LEU A 73 -7.30 -6.49 -8.25
N SER A 74 -6.02 -6.68 -8.58
CA SER A 74 -5.35 -5.92 -9.65
C SER A 74 -5.70 -6.42 -11.05
N GLY A 75 -5.79 -7.73 -11.24
CA GLY A 75 -6.00 -8.35 -12.55
C GLY A 75 -7.47 -8.47 -12.97
N LEU A 76 -8.40 -8.50 -12.01
CA LEU A 76 -9.82 -8.72 -12.28
C LEU A 76 -10.71 -7.51 -11.93
N VAL A 77 -10.14 -6.31 -11.71
CA VAL A 77 -10.91 -5.10 -11.34
C VAL A 77 -12.14 -4.84 -12.22
N ASN A 78 -12.03 -5.08 -13.54
CA ASN A 78 -13.13 -4.88 -14.48
C ASN A 78 -14.23 -5.94 -14.38
N ARG A 79 -13.93 -7.13 -13.83
CA ARG A 79 -14.86 -8.25 -13.68
C ARG A 79 -15.49 -8.33 -12.29
N LEU A 80 -14.84 -7.78 -11.28
CA LEU A 80 -15.31 -7.82 -9.89
C LEU A 80 -16.34 -6.72 -9.62
N SER A 81 -17.30 -7.00 -8.73
CA SER A 81 -18.22 -5.97 -8.22
C SER A 81 -17.54 -5.12 -7.14
N ALA A 82 -18.05 -3.91 -6.90
CA ALA A 82 -17.50 -3.02 -5.87
C ALA A 82 -17.56 -3.65 -4.45
N GLY A 83 -18.61 -4.44 -4.19
CA GLY A 83 -18.74 -5.20 -2.94
C GLY A 83 -17.64 -6.24 -2.78
N VAL A 84 -17.39 -7.05 -3.81
CA VAL A 84 -16.34 -8.08 -3.77
C VAL A 84 -14.95 -7.46 -3.63
N MET A 85 -14.67 -6.36 -4.34
CA MET A 85 -13.42 -5.59 -4.18
C MET A 85 -13.22 -5.14 -2.73
N THR A 86 -14.29 -4.65 -2.08
CA THR A 86 -14.25 -4.21 -0.69
C THR A 86 -13.90 -5.38 0.23
N THR A 87 -14.61 -6.50 0.09
CA THR A 87 -14.38 -7.70 0.92
C THR A 87 -12.96 -8.22 0.76
N LEU A 88 -12.46 -8.31 -0.47
CA LEU A 88 -11.10 -8.76 -0.75
C LEU A 88 -10.05 -7.80 -0.19
N PHE A 89 -10.25 -6.48 -0.29
CA PHE A 89 -9.33 -5.51 0.30
C PHE A 89 -9.30 -5.59 1.84
N MET A 90 -10.45 -5.79 2.48
CA MET A 90 -10.52 -6.01 3.93
C MET A 90 -9.84 -7.33 4.32
N LEU A 91 -10.07 -8.41 3.57
CA LEU A 91 -9.40 -9.70 3.75
C LEU A 91 -7.88 -9.53 3.63
N TYR A 92 -7.41 -8.81 2.61
CA TYR A 92 -5.99 -8.51 2.42
C TYR A 92 -5.41 -7.76 3.64
N SER A 93 -6.12 -6.75 4.14
CA SER A 93 -5.71 -5.98 5.32
C SER A 93 -5.62 -6.85 6.58
N VAL A 94 -6.58 -7.77 6.79
CA VAL A 94 -6.55 -8.77 7.88
C VAL A 94 -5.36 -9.72 7.73
N LEU A 95 -5.18 -10.33 6.56
CA LEU A 95 -4.08 -11.26 6.31
C LEU A 95 -2.71 -10.59 6.53
N THR A 96 -2.58 -9.35 6.07
CA THR A 96 -1.37 -8.55 6.28
C THR A 96 -1.16 -8.31 7.77
N GLY A 97 -2.21 -7.94 8.52
CA GLY A 97 -2.12 -7.73 9.97
C GLY A 97 -1.67 -8.99 10.70
N LEU A 98 -2.26 -10.15 10.36
CA LEU A 98 -1.86 -11.45 10.91
C LEU A 98 -0.39 -11.76 10.64
N THR A 99 0.11 -11.44 9.44
CA THR A 99 1.52 -11.67 9.08
C THR A 99 2.45 -10.68 9.79
N LEU A 100 2.04 -9.42 9.89
CA LEU A 100 2.78 -8.37 10.58
C LEU A 100 2.81 -8.54 12.10
N SER A 101 1.91 -9.34 12.70
CA SER A 101 2.01 -9.68 14.12
C SER A 101 3.38 -10.26 14.50
N SER A 102 4.05 -10.96 13.58
CA SER A 102 5.40 -11.50 13.77
C SER A 102 6.46 -10.43 14.11
N ILE A 103 6.26 -9.17 13.70
CA ILE A 103 7.23 -8.11 13.98
C ILE A 103 7.26 -7.74 15.47
N PHE A 104 6.18 -7.98 16.22
CA PHE A 104 6.13 -7.74 17.67
C PHE A 104 7.02 -8.68 18.49
N ILE A 105 7.50 -9.77 17.86
CA ILE A 105 8.49 -10.68 18.45
C ILE A 105 9.87 -10.00 18.45
N ILE A 106 10.19 -9.30 17.36
CA ILE A 106 11.53 -8.75 17.11
C ILE A 106 11.64 -7.32 17.62
N TYR A 107 10.59 -6.51 17.46
CA TYR A 107 10.60 -5.08 17.74
C TYR A 107 9.71 -4.72 18.92
N THR A 108 10.05 -3.64 19.62
CA THR A 108 9.18 -3.10 20.67
C THR A 108 7.92 -2.45 20.09
N ALA A 109 6.80 -2.49 20.83
CA ALA A 109 5.57 -1.81 20.42
C ALA A 109 5.78 -0.29 20.23
N SER A 110 6.66 0.32 21.04
CA SER A 110 7.05 1.73 20.91
C SER A 110 7.74 1.98 19.56
N SER A 111 8.72 1.15 19.18
CA SER A 111 9.41 1.23 17.89
C SER A 111 8.45 1.09 16.70
N ILE A 112 7.51 0.14 16.80
CA ILE A 112 6.49 -0.10 15.77
C ILE A 112 5.62 1.14 15.60
N ALA A 113 5.09 1.68 16.71
CA ALA A 113 4.23 2.86 16.69
C ALA A 113 4.97 4.11 16.19
N SER A 114 6.19 4.37 16.69
CA SER A 114 6.98 5.53 16.26
C SER A 114 7.34 5.45 14.77
N THR A 115 7.72 4.27 14.29
CA THR A 115 8.01 4.06 12.86
C THR A 115 6.75 4.27 12.04
N PHE A 116 5.59 3.77 12.46
CA PHE A 116 4.34 3.96 11.73
C PHE A 116 3.98 5.43 11.56
N VAL A 117 4.18 6.26 12.60
CA VAL A 117 3.99 7.71 12.53
C VAL A 117 4.99 8.37 11.57
N VAL A 118 6.27 7.99 11.63
CA VAL A 118 7.30 8.50 10.71
C VAL A 118 6.97 8.12 9.25
N THR A 119 6.56 6.87 9.01
CA THR A 119 6.11 6.42 7.69
C THR A 119 4.90 7.20 7.22
N GLY A 120 3.92 7.45 8.09
CA GLY A 120 2.75 8.29 7.78
C GLY A 120 3.12 9.72 7.39
N GLY A 121 4.06 10.33 8.11
CA GLY A 121 4.58 11.66 7.77
C GLY A 121 5.29 11.66 6.41
N MET A 122 6.20 10.72 6.17
CA MET A 122 6.94 10.61 4.92
C MET A 122 6.01 10.33 3.73
N PHE A 123 5.10 9.36 3.88
CA PHE A 123 4.10 9.02 2.89
C PHE A 123 3.21 10.23 2.60
N GLY A 124 2.70 10.90 3.62
CA GLY A 124 1.84 12.07 3.49
C GLY A 124 2.52 13.21 2.72
N VAL A 125 3.76 13.56 3.07
CA VAL A 125 4.54 14.60 2.39
C VAL A 125 4.76 14.25 0.92
N MET A 126 5.19 13.02 0.63
CA MET A 126 5.49 12.58 -0.74
C MET A 126 4.23 12.45 -1.59
N SER A 127 3.14 12.00 -0.99
CA SER A 127 1.85 11.91 -1.64
C SER A 127 1.30 13.31 -1.97
N LEU A 128 1.37 14.27 -1.04
CA LEU A 128 1.02 15.68 -1.30
C LEU A 128 1.87 16.27 -2.42
N TRP A 129 3.17 15.98 -2.44
CA TRP A 129 4.06 16.41 -3.51
C TRP A 129 3.68 15.79 -4.86
N GLY A 130 3.42 14.48 -4.91
CA GLY A 130 2.96 13.78 -6.12
C GLY A 130 1.61 14.30 -6.64
N TYR A 131 0.70 14.67 -5.74
CA TYR A 131 -0.61 15.22 -6.11
C TYR A 131 -0.50 16.64 -6.71
N THR A 132 0.36 17.48 -6.12
CA THR A 132 0.47 18.91 -6.46
C THR A 132 1.51 19.22 -7.54
N THR A 133 2.49 18.34 -7.74
CA THR A 133 3.56 18.57 -8.72
C THR A 133 3.01 18.65 -10.15
N LYS A 134 3.54 19.61 -10.91
CA LYS A 134 3.22 19.82 -12.33
C LYS A 134 4.15 19.05 -13.26
N ARG A 135 5.23 18.48 -12.72
CA ARG A 135 6.13 17.62 -13.49
C ARG A 135 5.44 16.29 -13.76
N ASP A 136 5.48 15.84 -15.00
CA ASP A 136 5.01 14.52 -15.36
C ASP A 136 5.98 13.45 -14.84
N LEU A 137 5.52 12.64 -13.89
CA LEU A 137 6.27 11.53 -13.32
C LEU A 137 6.08 10.24 -14.12
N SER A 138 5.28 10.24 -15.19
CA SER A 138 5.03 9.05 -16.02
C SER A 138 6.33 8.40 -16.51
N GLY A 139 7.35 9.20 -16.84
CA GLY A 139 8.67 8.71 -17.23
C GLY A 139 9.46 8.01 -16.10
N TRP A 140 9.13 8.27 -14.83
CA TRP A 140 9.75 7.60 -13.69
C TRP A 140 9.16 6.22 -13.44
N GLY A 141 7.92 5.97 -13.89
CA GLY A 141 7.19 4.74 -13.62
C GLY A 141 7.94 3.48 -14.07
N SER A 142 8.53 3.47 -15.27
CA SER A 142 9.30 2.32 -15.77
C SER A 142 10.57 2.05 -14.96
N MET A 143 11.29 3.11 -14.59
CA MET A 143 12.50 3.02 -13.78
C MET A 143 12.20 2.53 -12.36
N LEU A 144 11.19 3.11 -11.71
CA LEU A 144 10.78 2.72 -10.36
C LEU A 144 10.24 1.28 -10.33
N PHE A 145 9.48 0.88 -11.35
CA PHE A 145 9.01 -0.50 -11.48
C PHE A 145 10.18 -1.48 -11.68
N MET A 146 11.15 -1.16 -12.54
CA MET A 146 12.36 -1.97 -12.69
C MET A 146 13.16 -2.07 -11.37
N ALA A 147 13.28 -0.96 -10.63
CA ALA A 147 13.94 -0.95 -9.34
C ALA A 147 13.20 -1.79 -8.29
N LEU A 148 11.87 -1.75 -8.27
CA LEU A 148 11.03 -2.61 -7.42
C LEU A 148 11.27 -4.09 -7.70
N ILE A 149 11.30 -4.49 -8.98
CA ILE A 149 11.64 -5.87 -9.37
C ILE A 149 13.05 -6.23 -8.89
N GLY A 150 14.03 -5.33 -9.04
CA GLY A 150 15.38 -5.51 -8.53
C GLY A 150 15.43 -5.76 -7.02
N ILE A 151 14.66 -4.98 -6.24
CA ILE A 151 14.52 -5.15 -4.79
C ILE A 151 13.93 -6.52 -4.43
N ILE A 152 12.89 -6.96 -5.15
CA ILE A 152 12.25 -8.27 -4.93
C ILE A 152 13.24 -9.40 -5.21
N LEU A 153 13.94 -9.36 -6.36
CA LEU A 153 14.92 -10.36 -6.73
C LEU A 153 16.10 -10.38 -5.76
N ALA A 154 16.63 -9.22 -5.38
CA ALA A 154 17.70 -9.11 -4.39
C ALA A 154 17.27 -9.67 -3.02
N SER A 155 16.01 -9.43 -2.61
CA SER A 155 15.45 -10.00 -1.38
C SER A 155 15.36 -11.52 -1.44
N LEU A 156 14.95 -12.08 -2.58
CA LEU A 156 14.86 -13.53 -2.81
C LEU A 156 16.24 -14.20 -2.82
N VAL A 157 17.23 -13.57 -3.45
CA VAL A 157 18.62 -14.04 -3.43
C VAL A 157 19.19 -13.96 -2.01
N ASN A 158 18.91 -12.87 -1.28
CA ASN A 158 19.39 -12.69 0.09
C ASN A 158 18.80 -13.72 1.06
N PHE A 159 17.65 -14.34 0.75
CA PHE A 159 17.11 -15.43 1.55
C PHE A 159 18.08 -16.62 1.65
N TRP A 160 18.81 -16.91 0.57
CA TRP A 160 19.83 -17.98 0.53
C TRP A 160 21.19 -17.50 1.03
N LEU A 161 21.63 -16.30 0.60
CA LEU A 161 22.93 -15.75 0.97
C LEU A 161 23.02 -15.33 2.44
N LYS A 162 21.91 -14.89 3.03
CA LYS A 162 21.82 -14.33 4.39
C LYS A 162 22.85 -13.23 4.63
N SER A 163 23.11 -12.39 3.63
CA SER A 163 24.09 -11.31 3.69
C SER A 163 23.51 -10.08 4.38
N GLU A 164 24.17 -9.62 5.45
CA GLU A 164 23.78 -8.39 6.14
C GLU A 164 23.98 -7.15 5.26
N ALA A 165 25.09 -7.09 4.50
CA ALA A 165 25.37 -5.98 3.60
C ALA A 165 24.29 -5.85 2.52
N LEU A 166 23.89 -6.97 1.90
CA LEU A 166 22.81 -6.97 0.90
C LEU A 166 21.47 -6.59 1.52
N MET A 167 21.19 -7.07 2.74
CA MET A 167 19.98 -6.70 3.48
C MET A 167 19.89 -5.17 3.69
N TRP A 168 20.96 -4.54 4.15
CA TRP A 168 20.99 -3.09 4.37
C TRP A 168 20.92 -2.31 3.06
N ALA A 169 21.63 -2.73 2.02
CA ALA A 169 21.55 -2.12 0.69
C ALA A 169 20.12 -2.13 0.15
N VAL A 170 19.45 -3.29 0.17
CA VAL A 170 18.05 -3.43 -0.24
C VAL A 170 17.13 -2.54 0.59
N THR A 171 17.39 -2.42 1.89
CA THR A 171 16.57 -1.60 2.79
C THR A 171 16.68 -0.11 2.46
N TYR A 172 17.89 0.44 2.35
CA TYR A 172 18.09 1.86 2.04
C TYR A 172 17.65 2.23 0.62
N ILE A 173 18.02 1.42 -0.39
CA ILE A 173 17.57 1.63 -1.77
C ILE A 173 16.04 1.52 -1.83
N GLY A 174 15.47 0.55 -1.12
CA GLY A 174 14.04 0.35 -1.02
C GLY A 174 13.30 1.57 -0.49
N VAL A 175 13.78 2.20 0.59
CA VAL A 175 13.16 3.44 1.11
C VAL A 175 13.10 4.52 0.03
N VAL A 176 14.20 4.74 -0.70
CA VAL A 176 14.24 5.75 -1.78
C VAL A 176 13.26 5.40 -2.91
N VAL A 177 13.22 4.13 -3.32
CA VAL A 177 12.32 3.66 -4.37
C VAL A 177 10.86 3.79 -3.96
N PHE A 178 10.49 3.36 -2.75
CA PHE A 178 9.10 3.43 -2.27
C PHE A 178 8.63 4.86 -2.00
N VAL A 179 9.53 5.76 -1.60
CA VAL A 179 9.27 7.20 -1.54
C VAL A 179 8.96 7.75 -2.94
N GLY A 180 9.75 7.35 -3.95
CA GLY A 180 9.49 7.72 -5.35
C GLY A 180 8.18 7.14 -5.89
N LEU A 181 7.90 5.86 -5.60
CA LEU A 181 6.67 5.18 -5.99
C LEU A 181 5.45 5.84 -5.37
N THR A 182 5.50 6.21 -4.08
CA THR A 182 4.41 6.92 -3.40
C THR A 182 3.99 8.19 -4.16
N ALA A 183 4.97 8.99 -4.60
CA ALA A 183 4.70 10.19 -5.38
C ALA A 183 4.15 9.88 -6.77
N TYR A 184 4.77 8.93 -7.47
CA TYR A 184 4.36 8.48 -8.80
C TYR A 184 2.93 7.92 -8.78
N ASP A 185 2.64 6.99 -7.88
CA ASP A 185 1.33 6.36 -7.76
C ASP A 185 0.27 7.37 -7.34
N THR A 186 0.59 8.29 -6.42
CA THR A 186 -0.35 9.40 -6.11
C THR A 186 -0.71 10.21 -7.36
N GLN A 187 0.28 10.54 -8.20
CA GLN A 187 0.02 11.25 -9.45
C GLN A 187 -0.76 10.40 -10.45
N LYS A 188 -0.44 9.11 -10.57
CA LYS A 188 -1.16 8.16 -11.41
C LYS A 188 -2.63 8.04 -11.00
N LEU A 189 -2.91 7.90 -9.71
CA LEU A 189 -4.27 7.86 -9.16
C LEU A 189 -5.01 9.16 -9.45
N LYS A 190 -4.36 10.32 -9.29
CA LYS A 190 -4.94 11.60 -9.70
C LYS A 190 -5.34 11.60 -11.19
N ASN A 191 -4.45 11.16 -12.08
CA ASN A 191 -4.73 11.10 -13.51
C ASN A 191 -5.88 10.13 -13.85
N ILE A 192 -6.01 9.02 -13.11
CA ILE A 192 -7.16 8.10 -13.22
C ILE A 192 -8.44 8.79 -12.73
N GLY A 193 -8.39 9.48 -11.59
CA GLY A 193 -9.52 10.20 -11.00
C GLY A 193 -10.06 11.32 -11.89
N GLU A 194 -9.22 11.94 -12.72
CA GLU A 194 -9.64 12.92 -13.73
C GLU A 194 -10.50 12.32 -14.86
N GLN A 195 -10.45 10.99 -15.05
CA GLN A 195 -11.18 10.26 -16.08
C GLN A 195 -12.44 9.55 -15.52
N ILE A 196 -12.62 9.53 -14.20
CA ILE A 196 -13.75 8.85 -13.55
C ILE A 196 -14.98 9.76 -13.51
N ASP A 197 -16.10 9.26 -14.02
CA ASP A 197 -17.41 9.89 -13.84
C ASP A 197 -17.98 9.53 -12.46
N VAL A 198 -18.26 10.55 -11.63
CA VAL A 198 -18.83 10.43 -10.28
C VAL A 198 -20.22 9.82 -10.30
N ARG A 199 -20.94 9.97 -11.41
CA ARG A 199 -22.29 9.40 -11.59
C ARG A 199 -22.24 7.87 -11.62
N ASP A 200 -21.10 7.30 -12.01
CA ASP A 200 -20.85 5.87 -11.93
C ASP A 200 -20.24 5.49 -10.57
N SER A 201 -21.09 5.53 -9.54
CA SER A 201 -20.70 5.19 -8.17
C SER A 201 -20.07 3.79 -8.03
N SER A 202 -20.43 2.85 -8.91
CA SER A 202 -19.89 1.49 -8.91
C SER A 202 -18.43 1.50 -9.36
N ASN A 203 -18.13 2.10 -10.52
CA ASN A 203 -16.76 2.18 -11.00
C ASN A 203 -15.90 3.07 -10.10
N LEU A 204 -16.42 4.21 -9.65
CA LEU A 204 -15.72 5.08 -8.72
C LEU A 204 -15.25 4.30 -7.49
N ARG A 205 -16.13 3.48 -6.88
CA ARG A 205 -15.76 2.66 -5.72
C ARG A 205 -14.73 1.58 -6.05
N LYS A 206 -14.86 0.87 -7.18
CA LYS A 206 -13.89 -0.17 -7.59
C LYS A 206 -12.49 0.41 -7.77
N TYR A 207 -12.37 1.51 -8.52
CA TYR A 207 -11.09 2.15 -8.78
C TYR A 207 -10.54 2.83 -7.53
N SER A 208 -11.40 3.29 -6.62
CA SER A 208 -10.95 3.85 -5.33
C SER A 208 -10.34 2.76 -4.45
N ILE A 209 -10.94 1.56 -4.41
CA ILE A 209 -10.39 0.42 -3.66
C ILE A 209 -9.09 -0.08 -4.29
N LEU A 210 -9.02 -0.15 -5.62
CA LEU A 210 -7.78 -0.51 -6.31
C LEU A 210 -6.67 0.51 -6.03
N GLY A 211 -7.00 1.81 -6.09
CA GLY A 211 -6.06 2.87 -5.73
C GLY A 211 -5.62 2.80 -4.27
N ALA A 212 -6.56 2.53 -3.36
CA ALA A 212 -6.26 2.33 -1.95
C ALA A 212 -5.31 1.15 -1.73
N LEU A 213 -5.49 0.05 -2.45
CA LEU A 213 -4.57 -1.10 -2.42
C LEU A 213 -3.16 -0.69 -2.88
N THR A 214 -3.02 0.05 -3.98
CA THR A 214 -1.72 0.53 -4.48
C THR A 214 -0.99 1.36 -3.41
N LEU A 215 -1.66 2.39 -2.87
CA LEU A 215 -1.07 3.25 -1.85
C LEU A 215 -0.81 2.51 -0.53
N TYR A 216 -1.66 1.57 -0.17
CA TYR A 216 -1.48 0.68 0.99
C TYR A 216 -0.21 -0.16 0.84
N LEU A 217 0.04 -0.75 -0.34
CA LEU A 217 1.23 -1.57 -0.61
C LEU A 217 2.51 -0.75 -0.48
N ASP A 218 2.52 0.47 -1.02
CA ASP A 218 3.65 1.38 -0.88
C ASP A 218 3.92 1.73 0.59
N PHE A 219 2.85 2.04 1.33
CA PHE A 219 2.94 2.38 2.74
C PHE A 219 3.50 1.23 3.57
N ILE A 220 2.96 0.01 3.42
CA ILE A 220 3.42 -1.15 4.21
C ILE A 220 4.88 -1.49 3.91
N ASN A 221 5.29 -1.44 2.65
CA ASN A 221 6.69 -1.71 2.29
C ASN A 221 7.62 -0.64 2.85
N LEU A 222 7.27 0.64 2.71
CA LEU A 222 8.03 1.75 3.30
C LEU A 222 8.10 1.62 4.83
N PHE A 223 7.00 1.26 5.47
CA PHE A 223 6.92 1.00 6.91
C PHE A 223 7.89 -0.09 7.35
N LEU A 224 7.89 -1.24 6.67
CA LEU A 224 8.76 -2.36 7.03
C LEU A 224 10.25 -2.04 6.85
N MET A 225 10.60 -1.27 5.82
CA MET A 225 11.97 -0.83 5.59
C MET A 225 12.41 0.18 6.65
N LEU A 226 11.57 1.17 6.96
CA LEU A 226 11.85 2.14 8.02
C LEU A 226 11.91 1.46 9.40
N LEU A 227 11.05 0.47 9.66
CA LEU A 227 11.06 -0.28 10.93
C LEU A 227 12.37 -1.05 11.09
N ARG A 228 12.94 -1.56 10.00
CA ARG A 228 14.23 -2.22 10.05
C ARG A 228 15.37 -1.26 10.37
N ILE A 229 15.29 -0.01 9.93
CA ILE A 229 16.31 1.03 10.16
C ILE A 229 16.18 1.62 11.56
N LEU A 230 14.97 2.01 11.95
CA LEU A 230 14.67 2.79 13.16
C LEU A 230 14.27 1.90 14.35
N GLY A 231 13.90 0.65 14.10
CA GLY A 231 13.31 -0.21 15.10
C GLY A 231 14.33 -0.72 16.10
N ASN A 232 14.12 -0.37 17.37
CA ASN A 232 14.83 -1.02 18.46
C ASN A 232 14.36 -2.47 18.61
N ARG A 233 15.32 -3.41 18.57
CA ARG A 233 15.09 -4.85 18.69
C ARG A 233 15.00 -5.26 20.16
N ARG A 234 14.15 -6.24 20.45
CA ARG A 234 14.02 -6.87 21.78
C ARG A 234 15.09 -7.91 22.02
#